data_AF-A0A2T5V932-F1
#
_entry.id   AF-A0A2T5V932-F1
#
_cell.length_a   1.000
_cell.length_b   1.000
_cell.length_c   1.000
_cell.angle_alpha   90.00
_cell.angle_beta   90.00
_cell.angle_gamma   90.00
#
_symmetry.space_group_name_H-M   'P 1'
#
loop_
_entity.id
_entity.type
_entity.pdbx_description
1 polymer ?
#
loop_
_entity_poly.entity_id
_entity_poly.type
_entity_poly.pdbx_seq_one_letter_code
_entity_poly.pdbx_strand_id
1 'polypeptide(L)'
;MIDDIEYLRRVSAFPMYTRQRKKSFLRRLILPGVLAALLLYFALHALSGDYGLIARGRLETDAHALETKLAALKAKREKLERRVVLLRPESLDPDMIDERARDSLNLAHPDEIVILRNDRDGTK
;
A
#
# COMPACT_ATOMS: atom_id res chain seq x y z
N MET A 1 76.52 53.26 47.42
CA MET A 1 75.43 54.01 46.75
C MET A 1 75.37 53.76 45.23
N ILE A 2 76.19 52.86 44.67
CA ILE A 2 76.12 52.46 43.26
C ILE A 2 75.59 51.01 43.13
N ASP A 3 75.78 50.18 44.17
CA ASP A 3 75.35 48.77 44.18
C ASP A 3 73.82 48.57 44.32
N ASP A 4 73.10 49.53 44.92
CA ASP A 4 71.64 49.42 45.14
C ASP A 4 70.84 49.46 43.84
N ILE A 5 71.33 50.17 42.82
CA ILE A 5 70.66 50.28 41.50
C ILE A 5 70.79 48.96 40.73
N GLU A 6 71.90 48.24 40.91
CA GLU A 6 72.11 46.96 40.25
C GLU A 6 71.34 45.82 40.94
N TYR A 7 71.13 45.93 42.26
CA TYR A 7 70.28 45.01 43.01
C TYR A 7 68.81 45.09 42.56
N LEU A 8 68.29 46.30 42.33
CA LEU A 8 66.91 46.52 41.85
C LEU A 8 66.70 46.12 40.38
N ARG A 9 67.77 46.02 39.58
CA ARG A 9 67.70 45.53 38.19
C ARG A 9 67.59 44.01 38.09
N ARG A 10 68.02 43.27 39.12
CA ARG A 10 68.03 41.79 39.11
C ARG A 10 66.70 41.16 39.53
N VAL A 11 65.85 41.88 40.25
CA VAL A 11 64.65 41.31 40.92
C VAL A 11 63.35 41.48 40.12
N SER A 12 63.35 42.19 38.98
CA SER A 12 62.11 42.54 38.25
C SER A 12 61.75 41.64 37.06
N ALA A 13 62.46 40.53 36.83
CA ALA A 13 62.15 39.61 35.72
C ALA A 13 61.39 38.36 36.20
N PHE A 14 60.12 38.51 36.58
CA PHE A 14 59.22 37.36 36.73
C PHE A 14 58.67 36.98 35.35
N PRO A 15 58.98 35.80 34.79
CA PRO A 15 58.40 35.37 33.53
C PRO A 15 56.90 35.08 33.75
N MET A 16 56.04 35.94 33.22
CA MET A 16 54.60 35.75 33.23
C MET A 16 54.23 34.58 32.28
N TYR A 17 54.13 33.37 32.82
CA TYR A 17 53.66 32.20 32.07
C TYR A 17 52.14 32.27 31.86
N THR A 18 51.70 32.92 30.79
CA THR A 18 50.29 32.93 30.42
C THR A 18 49.90 31.56 29.87
N ARG A 19 49.19 30.76 30.68
CA ARG A 19 48.59 29.49 30.26
C ARG A 19 47.46 29.79 29.26
N GLN A 20 47.80 29.96 27.98
CA GLN A 20 46.79 30.03 26.93
C GLN A 20 46.14 28.65 26.77
N ARG A 21 44.95 28.50 27.34
CA ARG A 21 44.07 27.34 27.08
C ARG A 21 43.76 27.34 25.57
N LYS A 22 44.36 26.41 24.82
CA LYS A 22 43.95 26.16 23.43
C LYS A 22 42.44 25.84 23.45
N LYS A 23 41.62 26.73 22.90
CA LYS A 23 40.18 26.49 22.77
C LYS A 23 40.02 25.23 21.92
N SER A 24 39.46 24.16 22.50
CA SER A 24 39.32 22.87 21.83
C SER A 24 38.42 23.04 20.60
N PHE A 25 39.04 22.97 19.41
CA PHE A 25 38.35 22.98 18.11
C PHE A 25 37.34 21.82 18.03
N LEU A 26 37.67 20.70 18.68
CA LEU A 26 36.82 19.52 18.77
C LEU A 26 35.45 19.83 19.36
N ARG A 27 35.40 20.70 20.39
CA ARG A 27 34.13 21.11 21.03
C ARG A 27 33.22 21.90 20.08
N ARG A 28 33.78 22.59 19.08
CA ARG A 28 33.01 23.29 18.04
C ARG A 28 32.43 22.33 16.99
N LEU A 29 33.01 21.14 16.82
CA LEU A 29 32.53 20.13 15.86
C LEU A 29 31.44 19.23 16.42
N ILE A 30 31.22 19.20 17.74
CA ILE A 30 30.21 18.33 18.36
C ILE A 30 28.82 18.68 17.83
N LEU A 31 28.43 19.95 17.87
CA LEU A 31 27.10 20.40 17.45
C LEU A 31 26.80 20.09 15.97
N PRO A 32 27.65 20.49 14.99
CA PRO A 32 27.43 20.14 13.59
C PRO A 32 27.52 18.63 13.34
N GLY A 33 28.36 17.90 14.08
CA GLY A 33 28.44 16.44 13.98
C GLY A 33 27.16 15.74 14.42
N VAL A 34 26.55 16.15 15.54
CA VAL A 34 25.27 15.63 16.01
C VAL A 34 24.15 15.94 15.03
N LEU A 35 24.10 17.18 14.52
CA LEU A 35 23.14 17.58 13.49
C LEU A 35 23.27 16.74 12.21
N ALA A 36 24.49 16.53 11.72
CA ALA A 36 24.74 15.70 10.55
C ALA A 36 24.31 14.24 10.77
N ALA A 37 24.59 13.68 11.96
CA ALA A 37 24.15 12.33 12.32
C ALA A 37 22.62 12.21 12.36
N LEU A 38 21.92 13.20 12.92
CA LEU A 38 20.46 13.25 12.93
C LEU A 38 19.89 13.34 11.51
N LEU A 39 20.44 14.22 10.67
CA LEU A 39 20.03 14.35 9.27
C LEU A 39 20.23 13.03 8.51
N LEU A 40 21.37 12.36 8.71
CA LEU A 40 21.65 11.07 8.10
C LEU A 40 20.67 10.00 8.58
N TYR A 41 20.37 9.96 9.89
CA TYR A 41 19.38 9.05 10.46
C TYR A 41 18.00 9.24 9.82
N PHE A 42 17.54 10.50 9.74
CA PHE A 42 16.26 10.82 9.11
C PHE A 42 16.26 10.52 7.61
N ALA A 43 17.36 10.76 6.89
CA ALA A 43 17.46 10.44 5.48
C ALA A 43 17.37 8.93 5.22
N LEU A 44 18.07 8.12 6.02
CA LEU A 44 17.98 6.66 5.94
C LEU A 44 16.57 6.17 6.31
N HIS A 45 15.97 6.69 7.37
CA HIS A 45 14.60 6.34 7.78
C HIS A 45 13.54 6.81 6.77
N ALA A 46 13.75 7.92 6.08
CA ALA A 46 12.88 8.37 5.00
C ALA A 46 12.97 7.48 3.75
N LEU A 47 14.08 6.76 3.55
CA LEU A 47 14.18 5.75 2.50
C LEU A 47 13.62 4.40 2.95
N SER A 48 13.85 3.99 4.19
CA SER A 48 13.48 2.67 4.72
C SER A 48 12.10 2.59 5.38
N GLY A 49 11.47 3.72 5.69
CA GLY A 49 10.19 3.75 6.39
C GLY A 49 8.99 3.63 5.45
N ASP A 50 7.90 3.06 5.97
CA ASP A 50 6.59 2.90 5.29
C ASP A 50 5.92 4.22 4.87
N TYR A 51 6.50 5.38 5.22
CA TYR A 51 6.08 6.73 4.82
C TYR A 51 7.07 7.43 3.88
N GLY A 52 8.11 6.72 3.46
CA GLY A 52 9.12 7.21 2.52
C GLY A 52 8.57 7.41 1.11
N LEU A 53 9.31 8.16 0.27
CA LEU A 53 8.93 8.42 -1.14
C LEU A 53 8.63 7.13 -1.93
N ILE A 54 9.24 6.00 -1.54
CA ILE A 54 9.05 4.68 -2.13
C ILE A 54 7.69 4.06 -1.74
N ALA A 55 7.17 4.34 -0.54
CA ALA A 55 5.89 3.81 -0.07
C ALA A 55 4.70 4.40 -0.81
N ARG A 56 4.82 5.63 -1.34
CA ARG A 56 3.82 6.24 -2.21
C ARG A 56 3.58 5.41 -3.47
N GLY A 57 4.64 4.89 -4.08
CA GLY A 57 4.53 4.05 -5.27
C GLY A 57 3.75 2.75 -5.01
N ARG A 58 3.96 2.11 -3.85
CA ARG A 58 3.22 0.89 -3.47
C ARG A 58 1.74 1.17 -3.19
N LEU A 59 1.44 2.23 -2.44
CA LEU A 59 0.06 2.63 -2.15
C LEU A 59 -0.72 2.97 -3.42
N GLU A 60 -0.06 3.60 -4.40
CA GLU A 60 -0.69 3.96 -5.68
C GLU A 60 -0.94 2.71 -6.55
N THR A 61 -0.01 1.75 -6.58
CA THR A 61 -0.24 0.45 -7.23
C THR A 61 -1.35 -0.36 -6.56
N ASP A 62 -1.42 -0.35 -5.23
CA ASP A 62 -2.46 -1.06 -4.48
C ASP A 62 -3.83 -0.41 -4.71
N ALA A 63 -3.90 0.92 -4.71
CA ALA A 63 -5.12 1.67 -5.03
C ALA A 63 -5.64 1.30 -6.43
N HIS A 64 -4.76 1.30 -7.44
CA HIS A 64 -5.15 0.92 -8.81
C HIS A 64 -5.57 -0.55 -8.91
N ALA A 65 -4.92 -1.46 -8.18
CA ALA A 65 -5.33 -2.87 -8.10
C ALA A 65 -6.68 -3.06 -7.42
N LEU A 66 -7.02 -2.24 -6.41
CA LEU A 66 -8.34 -2.26 -5.78
C LEU A 66 -9.42 -1.68 -6.68
N GLU A 67 -9.13 -0.59 -7.39
CA GLU A 67 -10.07 0.03 -8.34
C GLU A 67 -10.44 -0.93 -9.48
N THR A 68 -9.46 -1.61 -10.06
CA THR A 68 -9.70 -2.62 -11.11
C THR A 68 -10.56 -3.78 -10.60
N LYS A 69 -10.31 -4.28 -9.37
CA LYS A 69 -11.15 -5.30 -8.73
C LYS A 69 -12.58 -4.80 -8.51
N LEU A 70 -12.73 -3.55 -8.06
CA LEU A 70 -14.02 -2.92 -7.82
C LEU A 70 -14.81 -2.79 -9.13
N ALA A 71 -14.17 -2.34 -10.21
CA ALA A 71 -14.79 -2.26 -11.53
C ALA A 71 -15.26 -3.64 -12.02
N ALA A 72 -14.42 -4.67 -11.88
CA ALA A 72 -14.78 -6.04 -12.26
C ALA A 72 -15.96 -6.58 -11.44
N LEU A 73 -15.99 -6.33 -10.13
CA LEU A 73 -17.09 -6.74 -9.26
C LEU A 73 -18.39 -6.00 -9.57
N LYS A 74 -18.33 -4.70 -9.86
CA LYS A 74 -19.49 -3.91 -10.31
C LYS A 74 -20.06 -4.46 -11.61
N ALA A 75 -19.22 -4.77 -12.59
CA ALA A 75 -19.67 -5.36 -13.85
C ALA A 75 -20.33 -6.73 -13.66
N LYS A 76 -19.79 -7.57 -12.75
CA LYS A 76 -20.42 -8.84 -12.38
C LYS A 76 -21.79 -8.64 -11.72
N ARG A 77 -21.88 -7.70 -10.76
CA ARG A 77 -23.14 -7.35 -10.10
C ARG A 77 -24.18 -6.93 -11.12
N GLU A 78 -23.83 -6.00 -12.02
CA GLU A 78 -24.77 -5.50 -13.02
C GLU A 78 -25.27 -6.60 -13.97
N LYS A 79 -24.38 -7.52 -14.38
CA LYS A 79 -24.75 -8.67 -15.19
C LYS A 79 -25.69 -9.62 -14.45
N LEU A 80 -25.47 -9.85 -13.16
CA LEU A 80 -26.34 -10.67 -12.32
C LEU A 80 -27.67 -9.99 -12.08
N GLU A 81 -27.70 -8.68 -11.82
CA GLU A 81 -28.93 -7.90 -11.65
C GLU A 81 -29.78 -7.95 -12.91
N ARG A 82 -29.18 -7.81 -14.10
CA ARG A 82 -29.88 -8.00 -15.38
C ARG A 82 -30.49 -9.41 -15.50
N ARG A 83 -29.75 -10.44 -15.12
CA ARG A 83 -30.26 -11.83 -15.13
C ARG A 83 -31.38 -12.05 -14.12
N VAL A 84 -31.27 -11.48 -12.92
CA VAL A 84 -32.30 -11.56 -11.89
C VAL A 84 -33.56 -10.86 -12.36
N VAL A 85 -33.46 -9.67 -12.96
CA VAL A 85 -34.60 -8.97 -13.56
C VAL A 85 -35.29 -9.83 -14.62
N LEU A 86 -34.52 -10.51 -15.48
CA LEU A 86 -35.08 -11.43 -16.47
C LEU A 86 -35.71 -12.69 -15.87
N LEU A 87 -35.41 -13.02 -14.61
CA LEU A 87 -35.96 -14.18 -13.88
C LEU A 87 -37.05 -13.78 -12.88
N ARG A 88 -37.45 -12.51 -12.84
CA ARG A 88 -38.48 -12.06 -11.92
C ARG A 88 -39.85 -12.62 -12.34
N PRO A 89 -40.65 -13.10 -11.37
CA PRO A 89 -41.98 -13.66 -11.62
C PRO A 89 -42.96 -12.62 -12.18
N GLU A 90 -42.66 -11.32 -12.06
CA GLU A 90 -43.46 -10.27 -12.70
C GLU A 90 -43.33 -10.26 -14.24
N SER A 91 -42.25 -10.85 -14.79
CA SER A 91 -42.00 -10.98 -16.23
C SER A 91 -41.94 -12.42 -16.74
N LEU A 92 -41.90 -13.41 -15.85
CA LEU A 92 -41.98 -14.84 -16.22
C LEU A 92 -43.44 -15.30 -16.16
N ASP A 93 -43.94 -15.78 -17.29
CA ASP A 93 -45.26 -16.40 -17.36
C ASP A 93 -45.28 -17.72 -16.54
N PRO A 94 -46.13 -17.85 -15.51
CA PRO A 94 -46.22 -19.06 -14.69
C PRO A 94 -46.51 -20.31 -15.52
N ASP A 95 -47.21 -20.20 -16.64
CA ASP A 95 -47.51 -21.35 -17.52
C ASP A 95 -46.23 -21.88 -18.19
N MET A 96 -45.28 -20.99 -18.52
CA MET A 96 -43.98 -21.41 -19.08
C MET A 96 -43.10 -22.14 -18.06
N ILE A 97 -43.23 -21.85 -16.76
CA ILE A 97 -42.49 -22.56 -15.72
C ILE A 97 -43.08 -23.96 -15.51
N ASP A 98 -44.41 -24.09 -15.56
CA ASP A 98 -45.11 -25.38 -15.44
C ASP A 98 -44.74 -26.32 -16.60
N GLU A 99 -44.72 -25.80 -17.85
CA GLU A 99 -44.26 -26.59 -18.99
C GLU A 99 -42.79 -27.03 -18.86
N ARG A 100 -41.89 -26.14 -18.42
CA ARG A 100 -40.46 -26.48 -18.26
C ARG A 100 -40.22 -27.49 -17.14
N ALA A 101 -41.01 -27.42 -16.07
CA ALA A 101 -40.97 -28.36 -14.96
C ALA A 101 -41.48 -29.74 -15.41
N ARG A 102 -42.56 -29.78 -16.21
CA ARG A 102 -43.13 -31.00 -16.78
C ARG A 102 -42.22 -31.69 -17.79
N ASP A 103 -41.62 -30.94 -18.70
CA ASP A 103 -40.61 -31.44 -19.66
C ASP A 103 -39.41 -32.05 -18.92
N SER A 104 -38.91 -31.38 -17.87
CA SER A 104 -37.78 -31.88 -17.07
C SER A 104 -38.10 -33.14 -16.25
N LEU A 105 -39.37 -33.31 -15.87
CA LEU A 105 -39.86 -34.47 -15.10
C LEU A 105 -40.47 -35.56 -15.99
N ASN A 106 -40.45 -35.39 -17.32
CA ASN A 106 -41.03 -36.30 -18.30
C ASN A 106 -42.53 -36.60 -18.03
N LEU A 107 -43.26 -35.59 -17.56
CA LEU A 107 -44.70 -35.64 -17.25
C LEU A 107 -45.49 -34.93 -18.36
N ALA A 108 -46.37 -35.64 -19.05
CA ALA A 108 -47.28 -35.08 -20.06
C ALA A 108 -48.66 -34.78 -19.45
N HIS A 109 -49.37 -33.76 -19.95
CA HIS A 109 -50.76 -33.49 -19.57
C HIS A 109 -51.66 -34.66 -19.99
N PRO A 110 -52.74 -34.98 -19.26
CA PRO A 110 -53.70 -36.04 -19.65
C PRO A 110 -54.28 -35.89 -21.08
N ASP A 111 -54.20 -34.71 -21.68
CA ASP A 111 -54.72 -34.40 -23.01
C ASP A 111 -53.62 -34.30 -24.10
N GLU A 112 -52.36 -34.58 -23.77
CA GLU A 112 -51.21 -34.51 -24.69
C GLU A 112 -50.84 -35.85 -25.31
N ILE A 113 -50.49 -35.85 -26.60
CA ILE A 113 -50.14 -37.05 -27.37
C ILE A 113 -48.62 -37.23 -27.38
N VAL A 114 -48.11 -38.24 -26.67
CA VAL A 114 -46.69 -38.60 -26.69
C VAL A 114 -46.40 -39.52 -27.88
N ILE A 115 -45.63 -39.02 -28.86
CA ILE A 115 -45.17 -39.81 -30.01
C ILE A 115 -43.82 -40.45 -29.66
N LEU A 116 -43.85 -41.71 -29.24
CA LEU A 116 -42.64 -42.51 -29.08
C LEU A 116 -42.13 -42.94 -30.46
N ARG A 117 -41.09 -42.26 -30.96
CA ARG A 117 -40.43 -42.66 -32.19
C ARG A 117 -39.70 -43.98 -31.95
N ASN A 118 -40.21 -45.06 -32.54
CA ASN A 118 -39.54 -46.35 -32.57
C ASN A 118 -38.46 -46.28 -33.65
N ASP A 119 -37.19 -46.25 -33.27
CA ASP A 119 -36.04 -46.18 -34.18
C ASP A 119 -35.81 -47.49 -34.96
N ARG A 120 -36.87 -48.24 -35.27
CA ARG A 120 -36.85 -49.50 -36.03
C ARG A 120 -37.24 -49.32 -37.49
N ASP A 121 -37.02 -48.14 -38.07
CA ASP A 121 -36.92 -48.04 -39.53
C ASP A 121 -35.49 -48.38 -39.93
N GLY A 122 -35.25 -49.68 -40.06
CA GLY A 122 -34.05 -50.18 -40.69
C GLY A 122 -34.00 -49.72 -42.13
N THR A 123 -32.92 -49.02 -42.48
CA THR A 123 -32.33 -49.15 -43.82
C THR A 123 -30.85 -49.41 -43.65
N LYS A 124 -30.44 -50.51 -44.28
CA LYS A 124 -29.06 -50.92 -44.50
C LYS A 124 -28.31 -49.90 -45.35
#